data_AF-A0A8M8V4E4-F1
#
_entry.id   AF-A0A8M8V4E4-F1
#
_cell.length_a   1.000
_cell.length_b   1.000
_cell.length_c   1.000
_cell.angle_alpha   90.00
_cell.angle_beta   90.00
_cell.angle_gamma   90.00
#
_symmetry.space_group_name_H-M   'P 1'
#
loop_
_entity.id
_entity.type
_entity.pdbx_description
1 polymer ?
#
loop_
_entity_poly.entity_id
_entity_poly.type
_entity_poly.pdbx_seq_one_letter_code
_entity_poly.pdbx_strand_id
1 'polypeptide(L)'
;MAISATVVGALLGLGTQMYSNALRKLPYMRHPWEHVLGMGLGAVFANQMVKWDAKAQEDLDKLLIKAKQANESRYFECKRIMRRIMSLVFLP
;
A
#
# COMPACT_ATOMS: atom_id res chain seq x y z
N MET A 1 -14.54 4.77 -8.48
CA MET A 1 -13.41 4.58 -7.55
C MET A 1 -13.76 4.57 -6.06
N ALA A 2 -14.98 4.95 -5.63
CA ALA A 2 -15.46 4.68 -4.25
C ALA A 2 -16.59 3.63 -4.22
N ILE A 3 -17.58 3.78 -5.11
CA ILE A 3 -18.73 2.86 -5.21
C ILE A 3 -18.28 1.42 -5.53
N SER A 4 -17.33 1.26 -6.45
CA SER A 4 -16.74 -0.05 -6.78
C SER A 4 -16.04 -0.68 -5.58
N ALA A 5 -15.28 0.10 -4.78
CA ALA A 5 -14.61 -0.39 -3.58
C ALA A 5 -15.62 -0.79 -2.49
N THR A 6 -16.69 -0.02 -2.30
CA THR A 6 -17.77 -0.39 -1.36
C THR A 6 -18.52 -1.64 -1.80
N VAL A 7 -18.80 -1.80 -3.10
CA VAL A 7 -19.50 -2.98 -3.62
C VAL A 7 -18.62 -4.22 -3.53
N VAL A 8 -17.33 -4.11 -3.88
CA VAL A 8 -16.36 -5.22 -3.73
C VAL A 8 -16.18 -5.57 -2.26
N GLY A 9 -16.05 -4.57 -1.38
CA GLY A 9 -15.95 -4.77 0.07
C GLY A 9 -17.20 -5.42 0.68
N ALA A 10 -18.39 -4.99 0.25
CA ALA A 10 -19.65 -5.59 0.68
C ALA A 10 -19.78 -7.03 0.19
N LEU A 11 -19.45 -7.33 -1.07
CA LEU A 11 -19.46 -8.70 -1.61
C LEU A 11 -18.44 -9.60 -0.91
N LEU A 12 -17.26 -9.09 -0.56
CA LEU A 12 -16.27 -9.79 0.25
C LEU A 12 -16.82 -10.08 1.65
N GLY A 13 -17.42 -9.09 2.32
CA GLY A 13 -18.03 -9.27 3.64
C GLY A 13 -19.17 -10.30 3.65
N LEU A 14 -20.02 -10.28 2.61
CA LEU A 14 -21.09 -11.25 2.41
C LEU A 14 -20.52 -12.65 2.10
N GLY A 15 -19.52 -12.73 1.23
CA GLY A 15 -18.83 -13.98 0.86
C GLY A 15 -18.14 -14.63 2.04
N THR A 16 -17.46 -13.86 2.89
CA THR A 16 -16.80 -14.35 4.11
C THR A 16 -17.81 -14.89 5.12
N GLN A 17 -18.95 -14.22 5.31
CA GLN A 17 -20.00 -14.69 6.22
C GLN A 17 -20.71 -15.94 5.68
N MET A 18 -21.01 -15.99 4.38
CA MET A 18 -21.55 -17.20 3.74
C MET A 18 -20.58 -18.37 3.79
N TYR A 19 -19.28 -18.12 3.60
CA TYR A 19 -18.25 -19.15 3.68
C TYR A 19 -18.10 -19.70 5.10
N SER A 20 -18.16 -18.84 6.13
CA SER A 20 -18.15 -19.27 7.53
C SER A 20 -19.32 -20.21 7.86
N ASN A 21 -20.51 -19.88 7.35
CA ASN A 21 -21.70 -20.72 7.53
C ASN A 21 -21.66 -22.03 6.72
N ALA A 22 -21.08 -21.99 5.52
CA ALA A 22 -20.86 -23.18 4.68
C ALA A 22 -19.92 -24.19 5.35
N LEU A 23 -18.82 -23.73 5.94
CA LEU A 23 -17.87 -24.59 6.65
C LEU A 23 -18.48 -25.26 7.89
N ARG A 24 -19.46 -24.61 8.53
CA ARG A 24 -20.20 -25.16 9.68
C ARG A 24 -21.33 -26.11 9.29
N LYS A 25 -21.53 -26.38 7.99
CA LYS A 25 -22.68 -27.15 7.44
C LYS A 25 -24.04 -26.63 7.93
N LEU A 26 -24.13 -25.34 8.28
CA LEU A 26 -25.37 -24.69 8.75
C LEU A 26 -26.08 -24.01 7.56
N PRO A 27 -27.42 -23.86 7.61
CA PRO A 27 -28.14 -23.17 6.53
C PRO A 27 -27.62 -21.74 6.35
N TYR A 28 -27.30 -21.40 5.09
CA TYR A 28 -26.57 -20.20 4.67
C TYR A 28 -27.10 -18.86 5.26
N MET A 29 -28.39 -18.77 5.57
CA MET A 29 -29.08 -17.55 5.97
C MET A 29 -29.61 -17.58 7.42
N ARG A 30 -28.95 -18.32 8.33
CA ARG A 30 -29.43 -18.43 9.72
C ARG A 30 -29.51 -17.09 10.47
N HIS A 31 -28.58 -16.17 10.22
CA HIS A 31 -28.58 -14.82 10.81
C HIS A 31 -28.38 -13.74 9.72
N PRO A 32 -29.46 -13.25 9.09
CA PRO A 32 -29.37 -12.25 8.00
C PRO A 32 -28.73 -10.93 8.45
N TRP A 33 -28.87 -10.56 9.72
CA TRP A 33 -28.25 -9.35 10.27
C TRP A 33 -26.73 -9.44 10.42
N GLU A 34 -26.16 -10.65 10.58
CA GLU A 34 -24.70 -10.84 10.59
C GLU A 34 -24.10 -10.61 9.21
N HIS A 35 -24.83 -10.95 8.14
CA HIS A 35 -24.44 -10.66 6.76
C HIS A 35 -24.46 -9.15 6.48
N VAL A 36 -25.46 -8.43 6.96
CA VAL A 36 -25.54 -6.96 6.82
C VAL A 36 -24.39 -6.28 7.59
N LEU A 37 -24.07 -6.76 8.79
CA LEU A 37 -22.91 -6.28 9.55
C LEU A 37 -21.58 -6.60 8.83
N GLY A 38 -21.45 -7.81 8.27
CA GLY A 38 -20.28 -8.22 7.47
C GLY A 38 -20.12 -7.37 6.21
N MET A 39 -21.20 -7.07 5.50
CA MET A 39 -21.21 -6.16 4.35
C MET A 39 -20.81 -4.74 4.73
N GLY A 40 -21.35 -4.23 5.85
CA GLY A 40 -21.02 -2.90 6.37
C GLY A 40 -19.54 -2.78 6.76
N LEU A 41 -19.01 -3.77 7.49
CA LEU A 41 -17.59 -3.84 7.84
C LEU A 41 -16.71 -3.97 6.60
N GLY A 42 -17.08 -4.83 5.65
CA GLY A 42 -16.36 -5.01 4.40
C GLY A 42 -16.30 -3.74 3.55
N ALA A 43 -17.39 -2.96 3.50
CA ALA A 43 -17.43 -1.69 2.78
C ALA A 43 -16.56 -0.60 3.42
N VAL A 44 -16.56 -0.50 4.76
CA VAL A 44 -15.69 0.42 5.49
C VAL A 44 -14.22 0.02 5.33
N PHE A 45 -13.92 -1.28 5.44
CA PHE A 45 -12.58 -1.81 5.26
C PHE A 45 -12.03 -1.53 3.86
N ALA A 46 -12.81 -1.79 2.80
CA ALA A 46 -12.39 -1.52 1.43
C ALA A 46 -12.13 -0.01 1.19
N ASN A 47 -12.97 0.87 1.74
CA ASN A 47 -12.75 2.31 1.66
C ASN A 47 -11.48 2.75 2.41
N GLN A 48 -11.21 2.17 3.59
CA GLN A 48 -10.01 2.48 4.35
C GLN A 48 -8.74 1.96 3.65
N MET A 49 -8.84 0.77 3.05
CA MET A 49 -7.76 0.14 2.29
C MET A 49 -7.35 0.99 1.09
N VAL A 50 -8.30 1.50 0.31
CA VAL A 50 -8.00 2.38 -0.85
C VAL A 50 -7.33 3.69 -0.41
N LYS A 51 -7.75 4.26 0.72
CA LYS A 51 -7.09 5.46 1.29
C LYS A 51 -5.67 5.17 1.75
N TRP A 52 -5.44 4.00 2.34
CA TRP A 52 -4.10 3.57 2.74
C TRP A 52 -3.20 3.30 1.55
N ASP A 53 -3.72 2.69 0.49
CA ASP A 53 -2.95 2.41 -0.72
C ASP A 53 -2.45 3.71 -1.38
N ALA A 54 -3.34 4.71 -1.49
CA ALA A 54 -2.98 6.03 -1.99
C ALA A 54 -1.89 6.72 -1.15
N LYS A 55 -1.97 6.61 0.18
CA LYS A 55 -0.96 7.17 1.09
C LYS A 55 0.37 6.42 0.99
N ALA A 56 0.32 5.09 0.89
CA ALA A 56 1.51 4.25 0.75
C ALA A 56 2.27 4.57 -0.55
N GLN A 57 1.54 4.81 -1.64
CA GLN A 57 2.13 5.19 -2.92
C GLN A 57 2.83 6.56 -2.84
N GLU A 58 2.20 7.54 -2.20
CA GLU A 58 2.81 8.87 -1.99
C GLU A 58 4.08 8.80 -1.11
N ASP A 59 4.06 7.98 -0.06
CA ASP A 59 5.21 7.77 0.81
C ASP A 59 6.35 7.03 0.09
N LEU A 60 6.03 6.09 -0.80
CA LEU A 60 7.00 5.40 -1.68
C LEU A 60 7.69 6.37 -2.64
N ASP A 61 6.93 7.25 -3.29
CA ASP A 61 7.48 8.24 -4.21
C ASP A 61 8.44 9.21 -3.48
N LYS A 62 8.07 9.64 -2.27
CA LYS A 62 8.96 10.46 -1.42
C LYS A 62 10.25 9.73 -1.07
N LEU A 63 10.19 8.43 -0.75
CA LEU A 63 11.38 7.65 -0.44
C LEU A 63 12.27 7.44 -1.67
N LEU A 64 11.68 7.21 -2.84
CA LEU A 64 12.42 7.11 -4.11
C LEU A 64 13.14 8.41 -4.46
N ILE A 65 12.48 9.56 -4.30
CA ILE A 65 13.09 10.87 -4.54
C ILE A 65 14.25 11.11 -3.56
N LYS A 66 14.04 10.83 -2.26
CA LYS A 66 15.10 10.95 -1.25
C LYS A 66 16.29 10.04 -1.55
N ALA A 67 16.03 8.79 -1.95
CA ALA A 67 17.07 7.83 -2.31
C ALA A 67 17.87 8.31 -3.54
N LYS A 68 17.19 8.86 -4.55
CA LYS A 68 17.84 9.39 -5.75
C LYS A 68 18.71 10.61 -5.43
N GLN A 69 18.19 11.56 -4.66
CA GLN A 69 18.96 12.74 -4.21
C GLN A 69 20.19 12.37 -3.38
N ALA A 70 20.06 11.39 -2.49
CA ALA A 70 21.18 10.88 -1.69
C ALA A 70 22.26 10.19 -2.55
N ASN A 71 21.87 9.54 -3.65
CA ASN A 71 22.82 8.94 -4.58
C ASN A 71 23.53 9.99 -5.45
N GLU A 72 22.80 11.01 -5.91
CA GLU A 72 23.38 12.12 -6.69
C GLU A 72 24.40 12.91 -5.87
N SER A 73 24.12 13.22 -4.60
CA SER A 73 25.06 13.93 -3.72
C SER A 73 26.36 13.14 -3.49
N ARG A 74 26.26 11.81 -3.30
CA ARG A 74 27.44 10.92 -3.19
C ARG A 74 28.27 10.89 -4.47
N TYR A 75 27.64 10.90 -5.64
CA TYR A 75 28.38 10.91 -6.91
C TYR A 75 29.14 12.23 -7.11
N PHE A 76 28.54 13.37 -6.75
CA PHE A 76 29.22 14.67 -6.77
C PHE A 76 30.40 14.72 -5.79
N GLU A 77 30.22 14.20 -4.58
CA GLU A 77 31.28 14.16 -3.57
C GLU A 77 32.45 13.26 -4.02
N CYS A 78 32.16 12.06 -4.54
CA CYS A 78 33.16 11.15 -5.08
C CYS A 78 33.92 11.76 -6.27
N LYS A 79 33.22 12.36 -7.25
CA LYS A 79 33.87 13.09 -8.36
C LYS A 79 34.75 14.23 -7.87
N ARG A 80 34.34 14.96 -6.83
CA ARG A 80 35.09 16.09 -6.27
C ARG A 80 36.37 15.62 -5.56
N ILE A 81 36.27 14.55 -4.77
CA ILE A 81 37.42 13.91 -4.11
C ILE A 81 38.40 13.38 -5.16
N MET A 82 37.93 12.62 -6.15
CA MET A 82 38.76 12.08 -7.23
C MET A 82 39.50 13.18 -7.98
N ARG A 83 38.82 14.30 -8.30
CA ARG A 83 39.43 15.45 -8.98
C ARG A 83 40.50 16.13 -8.13
N ARG A 84 40.29 16.22 -6.81
CA ARG A 84 41.23 16.80 -5.86
C ARG A 84 42.46 15.92 -5.64
N ILE A 85 42.27 14.61 -5.58
CA ILE A 85 43.38 13.63 -5.54
C ILE A 85 44.18 13.70 -6.83
N MET A 86 43.51 13.70 -7.99
CA MET A 86 44.19 13.80 -9.29
C MET A 86 45.01 15.09 -9.40
N SER A 87 44.48 16.24 -8.95
CA SER A 87 45.25 17.50 -8.94
C SER A 87 46.44 17.51 -7.97
N LEU A 88 46.40 16.72 -6.89
CA LEU A 88 47.51 16.59 -5.95
C LEU A 88 48.59 15.61 -6.45
N VAL A 89 48.21 14.65 -7.30
CA VAL A 89 49.11 13.61 -7.84
C VAL A 89 49.74 14.03 -9.18
N PHE A 90 49.08 14.91 -9.95
CA PHE A 90 49.53 15.32 -11.30
C PHE A 90 50.06 16.76 -11.41
N LEU A 91 50.14 17.54 -10.32
CA LEU A 91 50.96 18.76 -10.30
C LEU A 91 52.34 18.43 -9.69
N PRO A 92 53.46 18.81 -10.35
CA PRO A 92 54.81 18.66 -9.79
C PRO A 92 55.05 19.57 -8.58
#